data_AF-A0A174ETK2-F1
#
_entry.id   AF-A0A174ETK2-F1
#
_cell.length_a   1.000
_cell.length_b   1.000
_cell.length_c   1.000
_cell.angle_alpha   90.00
_cell.angle_beta   90.00
_cell.angle_gamma   90.00
#
_symmetry.space_group_name_H-M   'P 1'
#
loop_
_entity.id
_entity.type
_entity.pdbx_description
1 polymer ?
#
loop_
_entity_poly.entity_id
_entity_poly.type
_entity_poly.pdbx_seq_one_letter_code
_entity_poly.pdbx_strand_id
1 'polypeptide(L)'
;MINKGSWKEDDKILIEMFNNGRTALEISIKLRRTKEAVQKRIQYLKKKKIIFELDRKLKQIELREINKAINYENSKLMSDSSLIKSSLSAYKNNSKGDLVLDTEKAKINGYEYTYDMPNKLRNNEGREYDKTFIYRKTS
;
A
#
# COMPACT_ATOMS: atom_id res chain seq x y z
N MET A 1 -5.79 -2.83 24.00
CA MET A 1 -6.55 -2.19 25.09
C MET A 1 -7.09 -0.84 24.62
N ILE A 2 -8.38 -0.58 24.84
CA ILE A 2 -9.04 0.67 24.43
C ILE A 2 -8.83 1.72 25.54
N ASN A 3 -8.34 2.90 25.19
CA ASN A 3 -8.11 3.99 26.14
C ASN A 3 -9.45 4.61 26.59
N LYS A 4 -9.70 4.61 27.91
CA LYS A 4 -10.87 5.23 28.55
C LYS A 4 -10.53 6.49 29.35
N GLY A 5 -9.28 6.97 29.28
CA GLY A 5 -8.78 8.12 30.02
C GLY A 5 -9.39 9.47 29.60
N SER A 6 -8.91 10.54 30.22
CA SER A 6 -9.34 11.93 29.94
C SER A 6 -8.94 12.39 28.53
N TRP A 7 -9.70 13.33 27.96
CA TRP A 7 -9.50 13.85 26.59
C TRP A 7 -8.49 15.01 26.48
N LYS A 8 -7.93 15.51 27.58
CA LYS A 8 -7.16 16.77 27.58
C LYS A 8 -5.97 16.77 26.61
N GLU A 9 -5.16 15.71 26.61
CA GLU A 9 -4.02 15.56 25.70
C GLU A 9 -4.46 15.04 24.33
N ASP A 10 -5.41 14.11 24.31
CA ASP A 10 -5.97 13.52 23.09
C ASP A 10 -6.65 14.54 22.18
N ASP A 11 -7.24 15.61 22.73
CA ASP A 11 -7.89 16.65 21.96
C ASP A 11 -6.92 17.40 21.05
N LYS A 12 -5.70 17.68 21.52
CA LYS A 12 -4.68 18.37 20.72
C LYS A 12 -4.34 17.55 19.48
N ILE A 13 -4.05 16.26 19.69
CA ILE A 13 -3.71 15.31 18.63
C ILE A 13 -4.91 15.13 17.68
N LEU A 14 -6.12 15.03 18.22
CA LEU A 14 -7.34 14.89 17.43
C LEU A 14 -7.55 16.10 16.51
N ILE A 15 -7.42 17.32 17.05
CA ILE A 15 -7.60 18.57 16.30
C ILE A 15 -6.55 18.65 15.18
N GLU A 16 -5.29 18.38 15.50
CA GLU A 16 -4.20 18.39 14.52
C GLU A 16 -4.45 17.38 13.39
N MET A 17 -4.76 16.13 13.73
CA MET A 17 -5.05 15.09 12.74
C MET A 17 -6.30 15.42 11.91
N PHE A 18 -7.34 15.96 12.54
CA PHE A 18 -8.55 16.37 11.85
C PHE A 18 -8.26 17.47 10.82
N ASN A 19 -7.50 18.50 11.20
CA ASN A 19 -7.11 19.59 10.31
C ASN A 19 -6.21 19.10 9.17
N ASN A 20 -5.42 18.04 9.40
CA ASN A 20 -4.62 17.37 8.38
C ASN A 20 -5.45 16.48 7.42
N GLY A 21 -6.79 16.55 7.44
CA GLY A 21 -7.64 15.81 6.51
C GLY A 21 -7.93 14.37 6.92
N ARG A 22 -7.50 13.92 8.11
CA ARG A 22 -7.69 12.54 8.56
C ARG A 22 -9.15 12.23 8.87
N THR A 23 -9.50 10.96 8.75
CA THR A 23 -10.81 10.41 9.08
C THR A 23 -10.89 10.02 10.55
N ALA A 24 -12.12 9.91 11.08
CA ALA A 24 -12.34 9.47 12.46
C ALA A 24 -11.76 8.06 12.73
N LEU A 25 -11.69 7.20 11.72
CA LEU A 25 -11.10 5.87 11.83
C LEU A 25 -9.59 5.95 12.04
N GLU A 26 -8.87 6.70 11.22
CA GLU A 26 -7.41 6.88 11.36
C GLU A 26 -7.05 7.52 12.70
N ILE A 27 -7.83 8.51 13.13
CA ILE A 27 -7.69 9.16 14.43
C ILE A 27 -7.93 8.14 15.56
N SER A 28 -8.95 7.28 15.43
CA SER A 28 -9.24 6.27 16.45
C SER A 28 -8.12 5.24 16.62
N ILE A 29 -7.48 4.83 15.52
CA ILE A 29 -6.33 3.93 15.52
C ILE A 29 -5.17 4.60 16.24
N LYS A 30 -4.89 5.88 15.93
CA LYS A 30 -3.79 6.63 16.55
C LYS A 30 -4.00 6.82 18.05
N LEU A 31 -5.21 7.19 18.48
CA LEU A 31 -5.56 7.44 19.88
C LEU A 31 -5.88 6.17 20.68
N ARG A 32 -5.91 5.00 20.02
CA ARG A 32 -6.34 3.72 20.61
C ARG A 32 -7.72 3.83 21.29
N ARG A 33 -8.63 4.59 20.68
CA ARG A 33 -10.02 4.76 21.10
C ARG A 33 -10.97 4.13 20.09
N THR A 34 -12.23 3.97 20.46
CA THR A 34 -13.24 3.52 19.49
C THR A 34 -13.58 4.65 18.51
N LYS A 35 -13.96 4.27 17.30
CA LYS A 35 -14.38 5.21 16.25
C LYS A 35 -15.55 6.08 16.72
N GLU A 36 -16.51 5.49 17.43
CA GLU A 36 -17.71 6.16 17.94
C GLU A 36 -17.34 7.24 18.97
N ALA A 37 -16.36 6.96 19.85
CA ALA A 37 -15.89 7.92 20.85
C ALA A 37 -15.23 9.13 20.17
N VAL A 38 -14.40 8.90 19.15
CA VAL A 38 -13.78 9.97 18.36
C VAL A 38 -14.82 10.77 17.59
N GLN A 39 -15.82 10.12 16.99
CA GLN A 39 -16.92 10.82 16.30
C GLN A 39 -17.70 11.74 17.23
N LYS A 40 -18.08 11.25 18.43
CA LYS A 40 -18.74 12.07 19.46
C LYS A 40 -17.88 13.26 19.87
N ARG A 41 -16.56 13.07 19.99
CA ARG A 41 -15.63 14.15 20.34
C ARG A 41 -15.53 15.20 19.22
N ILE A 42 -15.40 14.77 17.97
CA ILE A 42 -15.40 15.66 16.81
C ILE A 42 -16.69 16.49 16.76
N GLN A 43 -17.85 15.87 16.96
CA GLN A 43 -19.12 16.60 17.00
C GLN A 43 -19.15 17.67 18.10
N TYR A 44 -18.62 17.35 19.28
CA TYR A 44 -18.48 18.32 20.38
C TYR A 44 -17.57 19.50 20.02
N LEU A 45 -16.40 19.23 19.44
CA LEU A 45 -15.44 20.27 19.03
C LEU A 45 -15.98 21.17 17.90
N LYS A 46 -16.77 20.60 16.99
CA LYS A 46 -17.52 21.37 15.97
C LYS A 46 -18.54 22.31 16.59
N LYS A 47 -19.33 21.84 17.57
CA LYS A 47 -20.28 22.69 18.30
C LYS A 47 -19.59 23.85 19.02
N LYS A 48 -18.37 23.61 19.53
CA LYS A 48 -17.52 24.65 20.12
C LYS A 48 -16.81 25.55 19.11
N LYS A 49 -16.99 25.34 17.80
CA LYS A 49 -16.33 26.08 16.72
C LYS A 49 -14.79 26.06 16.80
N ILE A 50 -14.22 24.96 17.31
CA ILE A 50 -12.76 24.76 17.40
C ILE A 50 -12.23 24.13 16.11
N ILE A 51 -13.05 23.28 15.46
CA ILE A 51 -12.72 22.61 14.21
C ILE A 51 -13.85 22.78 13.20
N PHE A 52 -13.49 22.86 11.92
CA PHE A 52 -14.44 23.08 10.84
C PHE A 52 -14.33 21.97 9.80
N GLU A 53 -15.48 21.42 9.41
CA GLU A 53 -15.54 20.34 8.42
C GLU A 53 -15.10 20.81 7.03
N LEU A 54 -15.31 22.09 6.73
CA LEU A 54 -14.91 22.70 5.47
C LEU A 54 -13.38 22.65 5.29
N ASP A 55 -12.63 23.09 6.29
CA ASP A 55 -11.15 23.10 6.28
C ASP A 55 -10.59 21.69 6.08
N ARG A 56 -11.16 20.71 6.79
CA ARG A 56 -10.79 19.30 6.62
C ARG A 56 -11.03 18.83 5.18
N LYS A 57 -12.17 19.15 4.59
CA LYS A 57 -12.50 18.77 3.20
C LYS A 57 -11.57 19.42 2.20
N LEU A 58 -11.25 20.71 2.38
CA LEU A 58 -10.26 21.41 1.55
C LEU A 58 -8.91 20.70 1.60
N LYS A 59 -8.44 20.33 2.80
CA LYS A 59 -7.18 19.61 2.94
C LYS A 59 -7.20 18.23 2.28
N GLN A 60 -8.34 17.51 2.34
CA GLN A 60 -8.50 16.24 1.63
C GLN A 60 -8.44 16.38 0.11
N ILE A 61 -8.98 17.47 -0.44
CA ILE A 61 -8.92 17.76 -1.88
C ILE A 61 -7.48 18.10 -2.26
N GLU A 62 -6.80 18.95 -1.50
CA GLU A 62 -5.39 19.30 -1.71
C GLU A 62 -4.50 18.04 -1.76
N LEU A 63 -4.61 17.17 -0.76
CA LEU A 63 -3.85 15.91 -0.72
C LEU A 63 -4.17 14.99 -1.89
N ARG A 64 -5.43 14.98 -2.36
CA ARG A 64 -5.83 14.20 -3.52
C ARG A 64 -5.18 14.71 -4.79
N GLU A 65 -5.18 16.03 -5.03
CA GLU A 65 -4.56 16.62 -6.21
C GLU A 65 -3.04 16.44 -6.19
N ILE A 66 -2.38 16.59 -5.03
CA ILE A 66 -0.95 16.30 -4.88
C ILE A 66 -0.65 14.85 -5.25
N ASN A 67 -1.39 13.90 -4.69
CA ASN A 67 -1.18 12.48 -5.00
C ASN A 67 -1.45 12.16 -6.47
N LYS A 68 -2.44 12.83 -7.08
CA LYS A 68 -2.73 12.68 -8.50
C LYS A 68 -1.58 13.18 -9.36
N ALA A 69 -1.02 14.35 -9.05
CA ALA A 69 0.14 14.90 -9.75
C ALA A 69 1.38 13.99 -9.59
N ILE A 70 1.67 13.52 -8.36
CA ILE A 70 2.76 12.58 -8.10
C ILE A 70 2.58 11.30 -8.90
N ASN A 71 1.38 10.72 -8.88
CA ASN A 71 1.10 9.49 -9.62
C ASN A 71 1.20 9.69 -11.12
N TYR A 72 0.77 10.84 -11.64
CA TYR A 72 0.90 11.18 -13.05
C TYR A 72 2.37 11.17 -13.47
N GLU A 73 3.24 11.88 -12.74
CA GLU A 73 4.68 11.90 -13.00
C GLU A 73 5.32 10.51 -12.85
N ASN A 74 4.98 9.78 -11.78
CA ASN A 74 5.51 8.43 -11.55
C ASN A 74 5.09 7.42 -12.63
N SER A 75 3.89 7.61 -13.22
CA SER A 75 3.36 6.71 -14.26
C SER A 75 3.86 7.03 -15.68
N LYS A 76 4.62 8.12 -15.85
CA LYS A 76 5.16 8.53 -17.15
C LYS A 76 6.17 7.53 -17.71
N LEU A 77 6.91 6.86 -16.82
CA LEU A 77 7.85 5.82 -17.17
C LEU A 77 7.25 4.44 -16.88
N MET A 78 7.70 3.45 -17.65
CA MET A 78 7.26 2.07 -17.43
C MET A 78 7.93 1.51 -16.18
N SER A 79 7.14 0.91 -15.30
CA SER A 79 7.66 0.20 -14.13
C SER A 79 8.41 -1.08 -14.53
N ASP A 80 9.38 -1.50 -13.72
CA ASP A 80 10.10 -2.77 -13.87
C ASP A 80 9.15 -3.96 -14.10
N SER A 81 8.07 -4.03 -13.31
CA SER A 81 7.09 -5.12 -13.44
C SER A 81 6.42 -5.14 -14.81
N SER A 82 6.07 -3.96 -15.35
CA SER A 82 5.44 -3.85 -16.66
C SER A 82 6.42 -4.20 -17.78
N LEU A 83 7.68 -3.74 -17.67
CA LEU A 83 8.73 -4.10 -18.63
C LEU A 83 8.91 -5.63 -18.66
N ILE A 84 9.12 -6.28 -17.52
CA ILE A 84 9.29 -7.74 -17.41
C ILE A 84 8.11 -8.49 -18.05
N LYS A 85 6.88 -8.05 -17.79
CA LYS A 85 5.67 -8.67 -18.36
C LYS A 85 5.57 -8.48 -19.88
N SER A 86 6.02 -7.35 -20.41
CA SER A 86 6.06 -7.11 -21.86
C SER A 86 7.17 -7.91 -22.55
N SER A 87 8.26 -8.23 -21.85
CA SER A 87 9.43 -8.93 -22.37
C SER A 87 9.63 -10.32 -21.77
N LEU A 88 8.55 -11.08 -21.55
CA LEU A 88 8.59 -12.39 -20.87
C LEU A 88 9.58 -13.39 -21.47
N SER A 89 9.84 -13.31 -22.78
CA SER A 89 10.80 -14.19 -23.48
C SER A 89 12.25 -14.02 -23.02
N ALA A 90 12.59 -12.90 -22.37
CA ALA A 90 13.91 -12.63 -21.79
C ALA A 90 14.05 -13.17 -20.36
N TYR A 91 12.97 -13.67 -19.76
CA TYR A 91 12.92 -14.11 -18.36
C TYR A 91 12.58 -15.60 -18.27
N LYS A 92 12.97 -16.22 -17.16
CA LYS A 92 12.63 -17.60 -16.79
C LYS A 92 12.12 -17.67 -15.36
N ASN A 93 11.32 -18.68 -15.06
CA ASN A 93 10.87 -18.93 -13.68
C ASN A 93 12.00 -19.59 -12.87
N ASN A 94 12.23 -19.13 -11.65
CA ASN A 94 13.07 -19.84 -10.68
C ASN A 94 12.24 -20.91 -9.94
N SER A 95 12.90 -21.72 -9.10
CA SER A 95 12.24 -22.76 -8.29
C SER A 95 11.20 -22.22 -7.29
N LYS A 96 11.25 -20.93 -6.97
CA LYS A 96 10.29 -20.22 -6.10
C LYS A 96 9.12 -19.61 -6.88
N GLY A 97 9.12 -19.70 -8.21
CA GLY A 97 8.12 -19.09 -9.08
C GLY A 97 8.31 -17.59 -9.34
N ASP A 98 9.47 -17.02 -8.99
CA ASP A 98 9.84 -15.66 -9.41
C ASP A 98 10.30 -15.65 -10.87
N LEU A 99 10.01 -14.58 -11.60
CA LEU A 99 10.58 -14.35 -12.93
C LEU A 99 11.96 -13.70 -12.80
N VAL A 100 12.99 -14.30 -13.38
CA VAL A 100 14.39 -13.86 -13.32
C VAL A 100 14.96 -13.74 -14.73
N LEU A 101 15.76 -12.71 -14.98
CA LEU A 101 16.38 -12.46 -16.29
C LEU A 101 17.27 -13.65 -16.70
N ASP A 102 17.09 -14.16 -17.92
CA ASP A 102 17.75 -15.38 -18.39
C ASP A 102 19.13 -15.12 -18.99
N THR A 103 20.10 -14.81 -18.13
CA THR A 103 21.48 -14.53 -18.53
C THR A 103 22.18 -15.68 -19.26
N GLU A 104 21.74 -16.93 -19.05
CA GLU A 104 22.27 -18.11 -19.74
C GLU A 104 21.84 -18.11 -21.21
N LYS A 105 20.57 -17.83 -21.48
CA LYS A 105 20.04 -17.70 -22.83
C LYS A 105 20.75 -16.60 -23.63
N ALA A 106 21.09 -15.49 -22.97
CA ALA A 106 21.89 -14.42 -23.58
C ALA A 106 23.28 -14.90 -24.01
N LYS A 107 23.99 -15.58 -23.11
CA LYS A 107 25.32 -16.16 -23.39
C LYS A 107 25.29 -17.18 -24.54
N ILE A 108 24.31 -18.09 -24.55
CA ILE A 108 24.18 -19.14 -25.58
C ILE A 108 23.96 -18.53 -26.96
N ASN A 109 23.13 -17.49 -27.05
CA ASN A 109 22.77 -16.86 -28.32
C ASN A 109 23.72 -15.71 -28.71
N GLY A 110 24.75 -15.44 -27.91
CA GLY A 110 25.76 -14.42 -28.21
C GLY A 110 25.26 -12.97 -28.15
N TYR A 111 24.24 -12.68 -27.34
CA TYR A 111 23.75 -11.31 -27.12
C TYR A 111 23.84 -10.92 -25.64
N GLU A 112 23.74 -9.63 -25.35
CA GLU A 112 23.73 -9.09 -23.99
C GLU A 112 22.42 -8.33 -23.72
N TYR A 113 21.95 -8.38 -22.48
CA TYR A 113 20.83 -7.56 -22.04
C TYR A 113 21.32 -6.16 -21.67
N THR A 114 20.46 -5.15 -21.85
CA THR A 114 20.74 -3.78 -21.43
C THR A 114 20.82 -3.68 -19.91
N TYR A 115 21.62 -2.73 -19.41
CA TYR A 115 21.80 -2.50 -17.97
C TYR A 115 20.49 -2.19 -17.24
N ASP A 116 19.57 -1.48 -17.91
CA ASP A 116 18.28 -1.08 -17.36
C ASP A 116 17.24 -2.23 -17.31
N MET A 117 17.59 -3.44 -17.76
CA MET A 117 16.69 -4.59 -17.62
C MET A 117 16.58 -5.02 -16.15
N PRO A 118 15.36 -5.05 -15.58
CA PRO A 118 15.13 -5.53 -14.24
C PRO A 118 15.62 -6.97 -14.05
N ASN A 119 16.26 -7.23 -12.92
CA ASN A 119 16.84 -8.55 -12.68
C ASN A 119 15.80 -9.61 -12.29
N LYS A 120 14.74 -9.21 -11.56
CA LYS A 120 13.72 -10.14 -11.07
C LYS A 120 12.38 -9.49 -10.75
N LEU A 121 11.30 -10.23 -10.98
CA LEU A 121 9.96 -9.96 -10.45
C LEU A 121 9.62 -11.01 -9.40
N ARG A 122 9.48 -10.59 -8.14
CA ARG A 122 9.13 -11.49 -7.04
C ARG A 122 7.67 -11.93 -7.15
N ASN A 123 7.43 -13.21 -6.95
CA ASN A 123 6.09 -13.71 -6.77
C ASN A 123 5.70 -13.57 -5.29
N ASN A 124 4.94 -12.52 -4.97
CA ASN A 124 4.41 -12.30 -3.62
C ASN A 124 3.15 -13.14 -3.35
N GLU A 125 2.64 -13.88 -4.34
CA GLU A 125 1.43 -14.70 -4.24
C GLU A 125 1.71 -16.14 -3.83
N GLY A 126 2.76 -16.40 -3.05
CA GLY A 126 3.10 -17.73 -2.54
C GLY A 126 1.93 -18.35 -1.74
N ARG A 127 0.98 -18.97 -2.45
CA ARG A 127 0.02 -19.90 -1.88
C ARG A 127 0.77 -21.21 -1.76
N GLU A 128 1.32 -21.44 -0.58
CA GLU A 128 1.81 -22.75 -0.17
C GLU A 128 0.61 -23.71 -0.19
N TYR A 129 0.51 -24.52 -1.23
CA TYR A 129 -0.42 -25.64 -1.25
C TYR A 129 0.37 -26.88 -0.88
N ASP A 130 0.05 -27.49 0.26
CA ASP A 130 0.46 -28.86 0.54
C ASP A 130 -0.20 -29.76 -0.50
N LYS A 131 0.58 -30.20 -1.49
CA LYS A 131 0.13 -31.19 -2.47
C LYS A 131 0.01 -32.54 -1.76
N THR A 132 -1.08 -32.78 -1.03
CA THR A 132 -1.40 -34.09 -0.49
C THR A 132 -1.94 -34.98 -1.62
N PHE A 133 -1.06 -35.54 -2.44
CA PHE A 133 -1.43 -36.68 -3.27
C PHE A 133 -1.54 -37.91 -2.37
N ILE A 134 -2.74 -38.16 -1.85
CA ILE A 134 -3.06 -39.43 -1.20
C ILE A 134 -3.20 -40.46 -2.32
N TYR A 135 -2.10 -41.10 -2.70
CA TYR A 135 -2.19 -42.35 -3.45
C TYR A 135 -2.76 -43.42 -2.51
N ARG A 136 -4.06 -43.73 -2.66
CA ARG A 136 -4.57 -45.01 -2.18
C ARG A 136 -3.94 -46.09 -3.05
N LYS A 137 -3.00 -46.86 -2.48
CA LYS A 137 -2.67 -48.18 -3.02
C LYS A 137 -3.96 -49.00 -3.02
N THR A 138 -4.50 -49.27 -4.20
CA THR A 138 -5.44 -50.37 -4.38
C THR A 138 -4.63 -51.66 -4.23
N SER A 139 -4.99 -52.43 -3.20
CA SER A 139 -4.51 -53.78 -2.92
C SER A 139 -4.72 -54.73 -4.09
#